data_AF-A0A7X8KA28-F1
#
_entry.id   AF-A0A7X8KA28-F1
#
_cell.length_a   1.000
_cell.length_b   1.000
_cell.length_c   1.000
_cell.angle_alpha   90.00
_cell.angle_beta   90.00
_cell.angle_gamma   90.00
#
_symmetry.space_group_name_H-M   'P 1'
#
loop_
_entity.id
_entity.type
_entity.pdbx_description
1 polymer ?
#
loop_
_entity_poly.entity_id
_entity_poly.type
_entity_poly.pdbx_seq_one_letter_code
_entity_poly.pdbx_strand_id
1 'polypeptide(L)'
;MSLLKNRKPLPLAFMILSVLYFIYVVSLGSSRMIGDEIGGDPGGMLLPLVLSIFMFIASTILFITDRADDAYRSGGVQKSQRGLFILTIVVSVLYVALMRHVGFIVTTNTLLVTLTFAYMREGVKREDLALWGGGVVGSLALLIAIYTIGRRVTRYLLLASRQGVIPKFLGSNGMTFGITLVLVGILFALVYIAGKKLLSRHDAAAPIHSLFQAGFIAMVSTELLYLIFRQLFLVELVRGIISW
;
A
#
# COMPACT_ATOMS: atom_id res chain seq x y z
N MET A 1 -19.18 -19.51 29.12
CA MET A 1 -18.36 -20.30 28.17
C MET A 1 -19.02 -20.40 26.77
N SER A 2 -19.54 -19.30 26.19
CA SER A 2 -20.28 -19.34 24.89
C SER A 2 -19.96 -18.22 23.89
N LEU A 3 -19.12 -17.23 24.23
CA LEU A 3 -18.79 -16.12 23.31
C LEU A 3 -17.82 -16.54 22.19
N LEU A 4 -16.91 -17.47 22.44
CA LEU A 4 -15.90 -17.91 21.46
C LEU A 4 -16.45 -18.88 20.41
N LYS A 5 -17.54 -19.62 20.73
CA LYS A 5 -18.04 -20.69 19.87
C LYS A 5 -18.65 -20.16 18.57
N ASN A 6 -19.20 -18.94 18.59
CA ASN A 6 -19.91 -18.31 17.48
C ASN A 6 -19.08 -17.23 16.75
N ARG A 7 -17.77 -17.17 16.96
CA ARG A 7 -16.91 -16.11 16.43
C ARG A 7 -15.78 -16.69 15.60
N LYS A 8 -15.38 -15.96 14.54
CA LYS A 8 -14.25 -16.38 13.71
C LYS A 8 -12.96 -16.31 14.55
N PRO A 9 -12.05 -17.30 14.44
CA PRO A 9 -10.82 -17.33 15.24
C PRO A 9 -9.77 -16.32 14.75
N LEU A 10 -9.88 -15.85 13.51
CA LEU A 10 -8.89 -15.00 12.86
C LEU A 10 -8.73 -13.61 13.55
N PRO A 11 -9.80 -12.85 13.87
CA PRO A 11 -9.67 -11.62 14.64
C PRO A 11 -9.02 -11.85 16.02
N LEU A 12 -9.28 -13.00 16.65
CA LEU A 12 -8.69 -13.34 17.94
C LEU A 12 -7.19 -13.62 17.86
N ALA A 13 -6.74 -14.31 16.80
CA ALA A 13 -5.32 -14.48 16.53
C ALA A 13 -4.61 -13.12 16.32
N PHE A 14 -5.24 -12.18 15.60
CA PHE A 14 -4.70 -10.82 15.42
C PHE A 14 -4.69 -10.02 16.73
N MET A 15 -5.70 -10.15 17.60
CA MET A 15 -5.68 -9.54 18.93
C MET A 15 -4.48 -10.05 19.73
N ILE A 16 -4.27 -11.37 19.79
CA ILE A 16 -3.13 -11.96 20.51
C ILE A 16 -1.80 -11.45 19.91
N LEU A 17 -1.68 -11.45 18.59
CA LEU A 17 -0.47 -10.99 17.91
C LEU A 17 -0.20 -9.51 18.15
N SER A 18 -1.23 -8.65 18.19
CA SER A 18 -1.07 -7.23 18.52
C SER A 18 -0.59 -7.02 19.95
N VAL A 19 -1.09 -7.80 20.93
CA VAL A 19 -0.62 -7.72 22.32
C VAL A 19 0.82 -8.21 22.44
N LEU A 20 1.18 -9.31 21.80
CA LEU A 20 2.56 -9.81 21.78
C LEU A 20 3.50 -8.80 21.12
N TYR A 21 3.07 -8.18 20.02
CA TYR A 21 3.84 -7.15 19.33
C TYR A 21 3.99 -5.89 20.17
N PHE A 22 2.94 -5.46 20.89
CA PHE A 22 3.02 -4.35 21.84
C PHE A 22 4.05 -4.64 22.96
N ILE A 23 3.98 -5.82 23.58
CA ILE A 23 4.93 -6.24 24.62
C ILE A 23 6.36 -6.24 24.06
N TYR A 24 6.56 -6.77 22.85
CA TYR A 24 7.85 -6.78 22.17
C TYR A 24 8.40 -5.36 21.91
N VAL A 25 7.56 -4.45 21.42
CA VAL A 25 7.97 -3.05 21.15
C VAL A 25 8.34 -2.33 22.44
N VAL A 26 7.57 -2.54 23.52
CA VAL A 26 7.86 -1.94 24.83
C VAL A 26 9.11 -2.56 25.47
N SER A 27 9.34 -3.87 25.29
CA SER A 27 10.48 -4.58 25.87
C SER A 27 11.82 -4.26 25.20
N LEU A 28 11.81 -3.74 23.97
CA LEU A 28 13.01 -3.24 23.30
C LEU A 28 13.64 -2.02 24.00
N GLY A 29 12.92 -1.37 24.93
CA GLY A 29 13.38 -0.14 25.59
C GLY A 29 13.57 1.01 24.61
N SER A 30 13.96 2.21 25.07
CA SER A 30 14.32 3.32 24.18
C SER A 30 15.66 3.02 23.48
N SER A 31 15.67 2.03 22.59
CA SER A 31 16.75 1.84 21.64
C SER A 31 16.71 3.07 20.74
N ARG A 32 17.63 4.01 20.98
CA ARG A 32 18.03 4.98 19.98
C ARG A 32 18.45 4.19 18.74
N MET A 33 17.54 4.01 17.79
CA MET A 33 17.93 3.48 16.49
C MET A 33 18.88 4.50 15.85
N ILE A 34 19.83 4.03 15.05
CA ILE A 34 20.95 4.80 14.45
C ILE A 34 20.55 6.14 13.77
N GLY A 35 19.26 6.41 13.52
CA GLY A 35 18.72 7.70 13.04
C GLY A 35 18.45 8.78 14.11
N ASP A 36 18.58 8.45 15.40
CA ASP A 36 18.25 9.33 16.53
C ASP A 36 19.33 10.41 16.81
N GLU A 37 20.56 10.21 16.30
CA GLU A 37 21.66 11.17 16.47
C GLU A 37 21.52 12.44 15.60
N ILE A 38 20.68 12.41 14.57
CA ILE A 38 20.49 13.51 13.61
C ILE A 38 19.10 14.17 13.77
N GLY A 39 18.32 13.78 14.78
CA GLY A 39 17.09 14.49 15.18
C GLY A 39 15.94 14.40 14.18
N GLY A 40 15.82 13.27 13.48
CA GLY A 40 14.83 13.07 12.40
C GLY A 40 13.89 11.87 12.54
N ASP A 41 14.01 11.02 13.57
CA ASP A 41 13.24 9.76 13.66
C ASP A 41 12.18 9.76 14.78
N PRO A 42 10.96 10.25 14.53
CA PRO A 42 9.83 10.06 15.44
C PRO A 42 9.26 8.63 15.39
N GLY A 43 9.81 7.72 14.59
CA GLY A 43 9.18 6.48 14.14
C GLY A 43 9.69 5.17 14.75
N GLY A 44 10.87 5.14 15.37
CA GLY A 44 11.48 3.89 15.85
C GLY A 44 10.61 3.08 16.83
N MET A 45 9.97 3.76 17.78
CA MET A 45 9.10 3.13 18.80
C MET A 45 7.64 3.53 18.67
N LEU A 46 7.36 4.80 18.31
CA LEU A 46 6.01 5.35 18.30
C LEU A 46 5.15 4.77 17.17
N LEU A 47 5.69 4.60 15.96
CA LEU A 47 4.94 4.01 14.85
C LEU A 47 4.57 2.53 15.12
N PRO A 48 5.51 1.64 15.52
CA PRO A 48 5.18 0.28 15.94
C PRO A 48 4.13 0.21 17.05
N LEU A 49 4.24 1.10 18.04
CA LEU A 49 3.32 1.14 19.18
C LEU A 49 1.92 1.59 18.76
N VAL A 50 1.80 2.67 18.00
CA VAL A 50 0.52 3.14 17.43
C VAL A 50 -0.10 2.06 16.54
N LEU A 51 0.71 1.39 15.71
CA LEU A 51 0.24 0.30 14.85
C LEU A 51 -0.30 -0.87 15.68
N SER A 52 0.39 -1.27 16.75
CA SER A 52 -0.05 -2.35 17.63
C SER A 52 -1.39 -2.05 18.29
N ILE A 53 -1.58 -0.83 18.79
CA ILE A 53 -2.83 -0.37 19.41
C ILE A 53 -3.95 -0.34 18.36
N PHE A 54 -3.68 0.23 17.19
CA PHE A 54 -4.65 0.29 16.11
C PHE A 54 -5.08 -1.10 15.65
N MET A 55 -4.12 -2.02 15.50
CA MET A 55 -4.39 -3.40 15.12
C MET A 55 -5.21 -4.14 16.19
N PHE A 56 -4.96 -3.88 17.48
CA PHE A 56 -5.77 -4.40 18.60
C PHE A 56 -7.21 -3.86 18.57
N ILE A 57 -7.39 -2.56 18.38
CA ILE A 57 -8.73 -1.95 18.30
C ILE A 57 -9.50 -2.48 17.10
N ALA A 58 -8.89 -2.50 15.92
CA ALA A 58 -9.53 -2.98 14.69
C ALA A 58 -9.91 -4.46 14.80
N SER A 59 -9.02 -5.30 15.33
CA SER A 59 -9.30 -6.73 15.54
C SER A 59 -10.37 -6.96 16.61
N THR A 60 -10.42 -6.14 17.65
CA THR A 60 -11.49 -6.17 18.66
C THR A 60 -12.85 -5.82 18.04
N ILE A 61 -12.90 -4.74 17.24
CA ILE A 61 -14.12 -4.36 16.52
C ILE A 61 -14.58 -5.50 15.61
N LEU A 62 -13.68 -6.07 14.81
CA LEU A 62 -13.98 -7.21 13.93
C LEU A 62 -14.43 -8.44 14.70
N PHE A 63 -13.83 -8.73 15.85
CA PHE A 63 -14.26 -9.85 16.69
C PHE A 63 -15.68 -9.66 17.25
N ILE A 64 -16.07 -8.40 17.54
CA ILE A 64 -17.41 -8.05 18.03
C ILE A 64 -18.45 -8.07 16.91
N THR A 65 -18.11 -7.55 15.72
CA THR A 65 -19.05 -7.40 14.61
C THR A 65 -19.17 -8.67 13.76
N ASP A 66 -18.09 -9.43 13.57
CA ASP A 66 -18.07 -10.61 12.70
C ASP A 66 -18.60 -11.83 13.47
N ARG A 67 -19.85 -12.23 13.19
CA ARG A 67 -20.46 -13.46 13.70
C ARG A 67 -20.16 -14.60 12.72
N ALA A 68 -19.84 -15.78 13.25
CA ALA A 68 -19.69 -16.97 12.42
C ALA A 68 -21.09 -17.40 11.94
N ASP A 69 -21.41 -17.08 10.69
CA ASP A 69 -22.63 -17.57 10.03
C ASP A 69 -22.62 -19.10 9.90
N ASP A 70 -23.80 -19.71 9.80
CA ASP A 70 -23.95 -21.16 9.63
C ASP A 70 -23.25 -21.69 8.36
N ALA A 71 -23.00 -20.82 7.37
CA ALA A 71 -22.18 -21.10 6.19
C ALA A 71 -20.68 -21.31 6.52
N TYR A 72 -20.14 -20.61 7.54
CA TYR A 72 -18.77 -20.79 8.02
C TYR A 72 -18.60 -22.10 8.82
N ARG A 73 -19.68 -22.57 9.46
CA ARG A 73 -19.68 -23.80 10.27
C ARG A 73 -19.90 -25.08 9.48
N SER A 74 -20.64 -24.99 8.37
CA SER A 74 -20.99 -26.13 7.51
C SER A 74 -20.12 -26.23 6.25
N GLY A 75 -19.58 -25.12 5.76
CA GLY A 75 -18.80 -25.07 4.53
C GLY A 75 -17.30 -25.02 4.80
N GLY A 76 -16.59 -26.13 4.53
CA GLY A 76 -15.15 -26.08 4.36
C GLY A 76 -14.77 -25.00 3.34
N VAL A 77 -13.66 -24.27 3.58
CA VAL A 77 -13.22 -23.13 2.76
C VAL A 77 -13.42 -23.40 1.27
N GLN A 78 -14.27 -22.62 0.61
CA GLN A 78 -14.63 -22.80 -0.79
C GLN A 78 -13.36 -22.77 -1.66
N LYS A 79 -13.26 -23.63 -2.69
CA LYS A 79 -12.03 -23.82 -3.49
C LYS A 79 -11.43 -22.50 -4.00
N SER A 80 -12.28 -21.52 -4.35
CA SER A 80 -11.85 -20.18 -4.78
C SER A 80 -11.20 -19.36 -3.66
N GLN A 81 -11.75 -19.40 -2.45
CA GLN A 81 -11.21 -18.72 -1.27
C GLN A 81 -9.86 -19.31 -0.83
N ARG A 82 -9.66 -20.64 -0.96
CA ARG A 82 -8.36 -21.27 -0.71
C ARG A 82 -7.29 -20.76 -1.69
N GLY A 83 -7.65 -20.63 -2.97
CA GLY A 83 -6.76 -20.09 -4.00
C GLY A 83 -6.32 -18.65 -3.70
N LEU A 84 -7.26 -17.80 -3.31
CA LEU A 84 -6.97 -16.41 -2.90
C LEU A 84 -6.08 -16.36 -1.66
N PHE A 85 -6.35 -17.20 -0.65
CA PHE A 85 -5.54 -17.25 0.57
C PHE A 85 -4.09 -17.66 0.28
N ILE A 86 -3.89 -18.71 -0.53
CA ILE A 86 -2.56 -19.17 -0.95
C ILE A 86 -1.86 -18.08 -1.77
N LEU A 87 -2.57 -17.45 -2.71
CA LEU A 87 -2.01 -16.33 -3.49
C LEU A 87 -1.54 -15.21 -2.57
N THR A 88 -2.35 -14.79 -1.60
CA THR A 88 -1.99 -13.73 -0.66
C THR A 88 -0.72 -14.06 0.11
N ILE A 89 -0.59 -15.30 0.60
CA ILE A 89 0.63 -15.74 1.28
C ILE A 89 1.83 -15.68 0.34
N VAL A 90 1.72 -16.28 -0.85
CA VAL A 90 2.83 -16.37 -1.81
C VAL A 90 3.30 -14.98 -2.24
N VAL A 91 2.37 -14.10 -2.63
CA VAL A 91 2.70 -12.74 -3.10
C VAL A 91 3.24 -11.89 -1.94
N SER A 92 2.78 -12.08 -0.70
CA SER A 92 3.35 -11.38 0.47
C SER A 92 4.77 -11.82 0.78
N VAL A 93 5.06 -13.13 0.72
CA VAL A 93 6.43 -13.65 0.89
C VAL A 93 7.35 -13.13 -0.22
N LEU A 94 6.88 -13.17 -1.48
CA LEU A 94 7.61 -12.63 -2.62
C LEU A 94 7.86 -11.13 -2.48
N TYR A 95 6.88 -10.37 -2.00
CA TYR A 95 7.02 -8.95 -1.72
C TYR A 95 8.18 -8.69 -0.76
N VAL A 96 8.21 -9.36 0.40
CA VAL A 96 9.29 -9.18 1.39
C VAL A 96 10.64 -9.60 0.83
N ALA A 97 10.72 -10.76 0.16
CA ALA A 97 11.97 -11.29 -0.37
C ALA A 97 12.56 -10.40 -1.48
N LEU A 98 11.71 -9.87 -2.37
CA LEU A 98 12.12 -9.06 -3.51
C LEU A 98 12.29 -7.58 -3.16
N MET A 99 11.70 -7.09 -2.07
CA MET A 99 11.70 -5.67 -1.70
C MET A 99 13.10 -5.05 -1.70
N ARG A 100 14.09 -5.77 -1.16
CA ARG A 100 15.49 -5.32 -1.10
C ARG A 100 16.11 -5.12 -2.49
N HIS A 101 15.81 -6.00 -3.43
CA HIS A 101 16.44 -6.04 -4.75
C HIS A 101 15.70 -5.17 -5.76
N VAL A 102 14.37 -5.27 -5.76
CA VAL A 102 13.50 -4.68 -6.77
C VAL A 102 13.08 -3.26 -6.39
N GLY A 103 12.91 -2.99 -5.09
CA GLY A 103 12.59 -1.66 -4.55
C GLY A 103 11.11 -1.44 -4.29
N PHE A 104 10.83 -0.50 -3.38
CA PHE A 104 9.49 -0.25 -2.82
C PHE A 104 8.42 0.01 -3.89
N ILE A 105 8.68 0.90 -4.85
CA ILE A 105 7.68 1.31 -5.85
C ILE A 105 7.20 0.11 -6.66
N VAL A 106 8.14 -0.71 -7.14
CA VAL A 106 7.82 -1.83 -8.02
C VAL A 106 7.16 -2.97 -7.23
N THR A 107 7.70 -3.33 -6.07
CA THR A 107 7.15 -4.45 -5.27
C THR A 107 5.78 -4.11 -4.70
N THR A 108 5.57 -2.89 -4.20
CA THR A 108 4.28 -2.48 -3.61
C THR A 108 3.20 -2.38 -4.69
N ASN A 109 3.49 -1.77 -5.84
CA ASN A 109 2.50 -1.69 -6.92
C ASN A 109 2.15 -3.09 -7.43
N THR A 110 3.14 -3.97 -7.65
CA THR A 110 2.89 -5.34 -8.11
C THR A 110 2.06 -6.14 -7.11
N LEU A 111 2.36 -6.03 -5.81
CA LEU A 111 1.59 -6.65 -4.73
C LEU A 111 0.13 -6.18 -4.78
N LEU A 112 -0.10 -4.86 -4.77
CA LEU A 112 -1.43 -4.28 -4.72
C LEU A 112 -2.25 -4.60 -5.97
N VAL A 113 -1.67 -4.47 -7.18
CA VAL A 113 -2.38 -4.86 -8.42
C VAL A 113 -2.80 -6.32 -8.38
N THR A 114 -1.88 -7.21 -7.98
CA THR A 114 -2.13 -8.65 -7.95
C THR A 114 -3.25 -9.00 -6.98
N LEU A 115 -3.19 -8.48 -5.76
CA LEU A 115 -4.20 -8.76 -4.74
C LEU A 115 -5.54 -8.12 -5.12
N THR A 116 -5.57 -6.82 -5.42
CA THR A 116 -6.81 -6.11 -5.73
C THR A 116 -7.50 -6.74 -6.94
N PHE A 117 -6.77 -7.09 -7.99
CA PHE A 117 -7.36 -7.75 -9.15
C PHE A 117 -7.92 -9.14 -8.82
N ALA A 118 -7.17 -9.97 -8.08
CA ALA A 118 -7.61 -11.31 -7.71
C ALA A 118 -8.84 -11.29 -6.78
N TYR A 119 -8.88 -10.35 -5.82
CA TYR A 119 -10.02 -10.17 -4.92
C TYR A 119 -11.26 -9.66 -5.67
N MET A 120 -11.11 -8.73 -6.62
CA MET A 120 -12.23 -8.24 -7.45
C MET A 120 -12.78 -9.30 -8.41
N ARG A 121 -11.97 -10.30 -8.79
CA ARG A 121 -12.39 -11.42 -9.65
C ARG A 121 -12.94 -12.61 -8.86
N GLU A 122 -12.96 -12.53 -7.52
CA GLU A 122 -13.38 -13.59 -6.60
C GLU A 122 -12.67 -14.94 -6.84
N GLY A 123 -11.43 -14.92 -7.36
CA GLY A 123 -10.67 -16.14 -7.63
C GLY A 123 -9.51 -15.97 -8.62
N VAL A 124 -8.65 -16.99 -8.66
CA VAL A 124 -7.47 -17.03 -9.55
C VAL A 124 -7.78 -17.90 -10.75
N LYS A 125 -7.93 -17.29 -11.93
CA LYS A 125 -8.10 -18.00 -13.20
C LYS A 125 -6.82 -17.91 -14.02
N ARG A 126 -6.39 -19.04 -14.60
CA ARG A 126 -5.18 -19.09 -15.45
C ARG A 126 -5.32 -18.24 -16.72
N GLU A 127 -6.53 -18.12 -17.25
CA GLU A 127 -6.84 -17.31 -18.44
C GLU A 127 -6.58 -15.82 -18.22
N ASP A 128 -6.64 -15.34 -16.97
CA ASP A 128 -6.40 -13.95 -16.64
C ASP A 128 -4.90 -13.61 -16.47
N LEU A 129 -3.98 -14.58 -16.59
CA LEU A 129 -2.54 -14.35 -16.35
C LEU A 129 -1.94 -13.33 -17.33
N ALA A 130 -2.32 -13.41 -18.61
CA ALA A 130 -1.83 -12.47 -19.62
C ALA A 130 -2.38 -11.05 -19.37
N LEU A 131 -3.65 -10.95 -18.98
CA LEU A 131 -4.30 -9.70 -18.58
C LEU A 131 -3.64 -9.11 -17.34
N TRP A 132 -3.40 -9.92 -16.32
CA TRP A 132 -2.69 -9.54 -15.09
C TRP A 132 -1.30 -8.99 -15.40
N GLY A 133 -0.51 -9.70 -16.21
CA GLY A 133 0.82 -9.25 -16.62
C GLY A 133 0.78 -7.89 -17.34
N GLY A 134 -0.17 -7.71 -18.26
CA GLY A 134 -0.41 -6.42 -18.92
C GLY A 134 -0.77 -5.30 -17.94
N GLY A 135 -1.61 -5.58 -16.94
CA GLY A 135 -2.01 -4.60 -15.92
C GLY A 135 -0.88 -4.23 -14.96
N VAL A 136 -0.05 -5.19 -14.55
CA VAL A 136 1.14 -4.92 -13.74
C VAL A 136 2.11 -4.03 -14.51
N VAL A 137 2.44 -4.38 -15.76
CA VAL A 137 3.37 -3.59 -16.58
C VAL A 137 2.80 -2.21 -16.90
N GLY A 138 1.52 -2.12 -17.29
CA GLY A 138 0.86 -0.86 -17.61
C GLY A 138 0.76 0.08 -16.40
N SER A 139 0.36 -0.44 -15.24
CA SER A 139 0.30 0.35 -14.01
C SER A 139 1.69 0.80 -13.55
N LEU A 140 2.71 -0.06 -13.62
CA LEU A 140 4.09 0.31 -13.29
C LEU A 140 4.62 1.41 -14.21
N ALA A 141 4.42 1.30 -15.52
CA ALA A 141 4.88 2.30 -16.47
C ALA A 141 4.25 3.68 -16.19
N LEU A 142 2.95 3.72 -15.94
CA LEU A 142 2.23 4.95 -15.64
C LEU A 142 2.60 5.51 -14.26
N LEU A 143 2.75 4.66 -13.25
CA LEU A 143 3.25 5.04 -11.92
C LEU A 143 4.63 5.68 -12.02
N ILE A 144 5.58 5.06 -12.74
CA ILE A 144 6.93 5.59 -12.93
C ILE A 144 6.90 6.95 -13.62
N ALA A 145 6.01 7.14 -14.61
CA ALA A 145 5.85 8.42 -15.30
C ALA A 145 5.38 9.52 -14.33
N ILE A 146 4.31 9.27 -13.57
CA ILE A 146 3.76 10.22 -12.59
C ILE A 146 4.78 10.51 -11.49
N TYR A 147 5.38 9.46 -10.93
CA TYR A 147 6.43 9.55 -9.93
C TYR A 147 7.60 10.41 -10.39
N THR A 148 8.05 10.22 -11.63
CA THR A 148 9.16 11.00 -12.20
C THR A 148 8.81 12.48 -12.32
N ILE A 149 7.57 12.79 -12.70
CA ILE A 149 7.06 14.18 -12.76
C ILE A 149 7.04 14.77 -11.35
N GLY A 150 6.45 14.07 -10.37
CA GLY A 150 6.39 14.50 -8.97
C GLY A 150 7.79 14.79 -8.42
N ARG A 151 8.73 13.87 -8.61
CA ARG A 151 10.12 14.01 -8.15
C ARG A 151 10.84 15.19 -8.81
N ARG A 152 10.64 15.44 -10.11
CA ARG A 152 11.22 16.61 -10.79
C ARG A 152 10.70 17.91 -10.20
N VAL A 153 9.40 18.00 -9.95
CA VAL A 153 8.79 19.19 -9.34
C VAL A 153 9.30 19.40 -7.93
N THR A 154 9.36 18.36 -7.10
CA THR A 154 9.92 18.46 -5.74
C THR A 154 11.37 18.96 -5.77
N ARG A 155 12.24 18.38 -6.64
CA ARG A 155 13.63 18.83 -6.78
C ARG A 155 13.71 20.28 -7.25
N TYR A 156 12.90 20.66 -8.23
CA TYR A 156 12.88 22.02 -8.75
C TYR A 156 12.48 23.03 -7.68
N LEU A 157 11.42 22.77 -6.91
CA LEU A 157 10.98 23.65 -5.82
C LEU A 157 12.06 23.80 -4.74
N LEU A 158 12.69 22.70 -4.33
CA LEU A 158 13.75 22.73 -3.32
C LEU A 158 15.00 23.49 -3.82
N LEU A 159 15.42 23.29 -5.06
CA LEU A 159 16.59 23.96 -5.64
C LEU A 159 16.34 25.43 -5.92
N ALA A 160 15.21 25.77 -6.54
CA ALA A 160 14.83 27.15 -6.84
C ALA A 160 14.68 27.99 -5.57
N SER A 161 14.18 27.37 -4.48
CA SER A 161 14.08 28.05 -3.18
C SER A 161 15.45 28.31 -2.55
N ARG A 162 16.38 27.35 -2.65
CA ARG A 162 17.77 27.52 -2.20
C ARG A 162 18.52 28.59 -2.98
N GLN A 163 18.24 28.72 -4.28
CA GLN A 163 18.83 29.73 -5.17
C GLN A 163 18.19 31.11 -5.03
N GLY A 164 17.12 31.26 -4.23
CA GLY A 164 16.42 32.53 -4.05
C GLY A 164 15.51 32.94 -5.22
N VAL A 165 15.29 32.04 -6.20
CA VAL A 165 14.41 32.28 -7.36
C VAL A 165 12.94 32.29 -6.94
N ILE A 166 12.58 31.49 -5.93
CA ILE A 166 11.22 31.44 -5.36
C ILE A 166 11.26 31.72 -3.85
N PRO A 167 10.15 32.21 -3.25
CA PRO A 167 10.05 32.43 -1.81
C PRO A 167 10.48 31.21 -0.98
N LYS A 168 11.23 31.45 0.11
CA LYS A 168 11.76 30.39 1.00
C LYS A 168 10.68 29.46 1.55
N PHE A 169 9.47 29.97 1.77
CA PHE A 169 8.34 29.18 2.24
C PHE A 169 7.92 28.06 1.26
N LEU A 170 8.02 28.30 -0.05
CA LEU A 170 7.70 27.30 -1.09
C LEU A 170 8.72 26.15 -1.15
N GLY A 171 9.92 26.35 -0.59
CA GLY A 171 10.94 25.31 -0.45
C GLY A 171 10.90 24.57 0.90
N SER A 172 9.90 24.83 1.75
CA SER A 172 9.73 24.06 2.99
C SER A 172 9.24 22.63 2.67
N ASN A 173 9.64 21.64 3.49
CA ASN A 173 9.25 20.24 3.28
C ASN A 173 7.72 20.06 3.24
N GLY A 174 6.98 20.74 4.11
CA GLY A 174 5.52 20.68 4.14
C GLY A 174 4.86 21.28 2.89
N MET A 175 5.34 22.43 2.42
CA MET A 175 4.77 23.10 1.25
C MET A 175 5.12 22.36 -0.05
N THR A 176 6.36 21.88 -0.18
CA THR A 176 6.77 21.05 -1.33
C THR A 176 6.01 19.73 -1.39
N PHE A 177 5.79 19.08 -0.24
CA PHE A 177 4.90 17.92 -0.15
C PHE A 177 3.48 18.26 -0.60
N GLY A 178 2.88 19.33 -0.05
CA GLY A 178 1.52 19.73 -0.40
C GLY A 178 1.34 20.03 -1.89
N ILE A 179 2.26 20.78 -2.50
CA ILE A 179 2.23 21.09 -3.93
C ILE A 179 2.39 19.81 -4.76
N THR A 180 3.34 18.94 -4.40
CA THR A 180 3.58 17.68 -5.12
C THR A 180 2.36 16.76 -5.02
N LEU A 181 1.74 16.67 -3.84
CA LEU A 181 0.54 15.86 -3.60
C LEU A 181 -0.63 16.35 -4.44
N VAL A 182 -0.88 17.66 -4.49
CA VAL A 182 -1.95 18.23 -5.34
C VAL A 182 -1.69 17.97 -6.82
N LEU A 183 -0.46 18.18 -7.29
CA LEU A 183 -0.08 17.93 -8.67
C LEU A 183 -0.30 16.46 -9.06
N VAL A 184 0.24 15.54 -8.27
CA VAL A 184 0.12 14.10 -8.49
C VAL A 184 -1.35 13.66 -8.40
N GLY A 185 -2.12 14.22 -7.47
CA GLY A 185 -3.57 13.99 -7.35
C GLY A 185 -4.34 14.42 -8.61
N ILE A 186 -4.00 15.57 -9.19
CA ILE A 186 -4.59 16.03 -10.47
C ILE A 186 -4.21 15.07 -11.61
N LEU A 187 -2.93 14.66 -11.69
CA LEU A 187 -2.48 13.71 -12.72
C LEU A 187 -3.23 12.38 -12.62
N PHE A 188 -3.41 11.84 -11.41
CA PHE A 188 -4.20 10.62 -11.21
C PHE A 188 -5.67 10.83 -11.57
N ALA A 189 -6.28 11.96 -11.22
CA ALA A 189 -7.65 12.27 -11.61
C ALA A 189 -7.81 12.31 -13.15
N LEU A 190 -6.86 12.92 -13.86
CA LEU A 190 -6.84 12.95 -15.32
C LEU A 190 -6.71 11.54 -15.91
N VAL A 191 -5.81 10.71 -15.37
CA VAL A 191 -5.65 9.32 -15.80
C VAL A 191 -6.92 8.52 -15.55
N TYR A 192 -7.58 8.71 -14.41
CA TYR A 192 -8.84 8.04 -14.09
C TYR A 192 -9.95 8.40 -15.08
N ILE A 193 -10.13 9.69 -15.34
CA ILE A 193 -11.15 10.20 -16.27
C ILE A 193 -10.85 9.72 -17.69
N ALA A 194 -9.60 9.83 -18.14
CA ALA A 194 -9.18 9.39 -19.47
C ALA A 194 -9.36 7.88 -19.64
N GLY A 195 -8.94 7.08 -18.65
CA GLY A 195 -9.08 5.63 -18.68
C GLY A 195 -10.54 5.19 -18.67
N LYS A 196 -11.39 5.77 -17.82
CA LYS A 196 -12.84 5.49 -17.82
C LYS A 196 -13.49 5.81 -19.16
N LYS A 197 -13.15 6.96 -19.76
CA LYS A 197 -13.65 7.39 -21.08
C LYS A 197 -13.17 6.46 -22.20
N LEU A 198 -11.94 5.96 -22.11
CA LEU A 198 -11.38 5.07 -23.13
C LEU A 198 -11.98 3.66 -23.05
N LEU A 199 -12.20 3.15 -21.83
CA LEU A 199 -12.86 1.88 -21.57
C LEU A 199 -14.33 1.89 -22.00
N SER A 200 -15.06 2.98 -21.71
CA SER A 200 -16.45 3.14 -22.14
C SER A 200 -16.61 3.33 -23.65
N ARG A 201 -15.57 3.80 -24.35
CA ARG A 201 -15.58 3.96 -25.81
C ARG A 201 -15.34 2.67 -26.58
N HIS A 202 -14.65 1.70 -25.96
CA HIS A 202 -14.29 0.44 -26.61
C HIS A 202 -15.11 -0.75 -26.10
N ASP A 203 -16.21 -0.50 -25.36
CA ASP A 203 -17.01 -1.53 -24.68
C ASP A 203 -16.14 -2.62 -24.04
N ALA A 204 -15.13 -2.18 -23.30
CA ALA A 204 -14.10 -3.07 -22.79
C ALA A 204 -14.72 -4.14 -21.87
N ALA A 205 -14.30 -5.39 -22.04
CA ALA A 205 -14.82 -6.50 -21.26
C ALA A 205 -14.67 -6.28 -19.74
N ALA A 206 -15.55 -6.90 -18.94
CA ALA A 206 -15.54 -6.79 -17.48
C ALA A 206 -14.16 -7.04 -16.81
N PRO A 207 -13.32 -8.00 -17.26
CA PRO A 207 -11.98 -8.20 -16.68
C PRO A 207 -11.04 -7.01 -16.88
N ILE A 208 -11.19 -6.26 -17.97
CA ILE A 208 -10.35 -5.09 -18.28
C ILE A 208 -10.75 -3.93 -17.36
N HIS A 209 -12.04 -3.77 -17.08
CA HIS A 209 -12.53 -2.80 -16.10
C HIS A 209 -12.01 -3.08 -14.69
N SER A 210 -12.05 -4.34 -14.24
CA SER A 210 -11.52 -4.70 -12.91
C SER A 210 -10.00 -4.55 -12.85
N LEU A 211 -9.29 -4.86 -13.94
CA LEU A 211 -7.84 -4.63 -14.04
C LEU A 211 -7.48 -3.14 -13.97
N PHE A 212 -8.22 -2.28 -14.67
CA PHE A 212 -8.01 -0.84 -14.62
C PHE A 212 -8.23 -0.28 -13.21
N GLN A 213 -9.31 -0.71 -12.54
CA GLN A 213 -9.60 -0.29 -11.16
C GLN A 213 -8.51 -0.78 -10.18
N ALA A 214 -8.10 -2.05 -10.28
CA ALA A 214 -7.04 -2.61 -9.47
C ALA A 214 -5.70 -1.89 -9.70
N GLY A 215 -5.35 -1.65 -10.97
CA GLY A 215 -4.20 -0.86 -11.37
C GLY A 215 -4.22 0.55 -10.78
N PHE A 216 -5.35 1.24 -10.91
CA PHE A 216 -5.50 2.60 -10.42
C PHE A 216 -5.36 2.70 -8.89
N ILE A 217 -6.02 1.81 -8.15
CA ILE A 217 -5.92 1.74 -6.69
C ILE A 217 -4.47 1.50 -6.27
N ALA A 218 -3.80 0.54 -6.91
CA ALA A 218 -2.41 0.21 -6.59
C ALA A 218 -1.45 1.39 -6.83
N MET A 219 -1.59 2.10 -7.96
CA MET A 219 -0.74 3.25 -8.28
C MET A 219 -0.95 4.38 -7.27
N VAL A 220 -2.20 4.75 -6.99
CA VAL A 220 -2.53 5.83 -6.06
C VAL A 220 -2.02 5.49 -4.65
N SER A 221 -2.29 4.28 -4.17
CA SER A 221 -1.84 3.85 -2.85
C SER A 221 -0.31 3.81 -2.76
N THR A 222 0.38 3.29 -3.78
CA THR A 222 1.85 3.20 -3.78
C THR A 222 2.49 4.59 -3.77
N GLU A 223 2.00 5.51 -4.60
CA GLU A 223 2.53 6.87 -4.68
C GLU A 223 2.22 7.67 -3.41
N LEU A 224 1.01 7.53 -2.85
CA LEU A 224 0.63 8.19 -1.59
C LEU A 224 1.55 7.74 -0.45
N LEU A 225 1.76 6.42 -0.30
CA LEU A 225 2.68 5.88 0.69
C LEU A 225 4.08 6.41 0.45
N TYR A 226 4.55 6.42 -0.80
CA TYR A 226 5.86 6.97 -1.13
C TYR A 226 5.99 8.45 -0.71
N LEU A 227 5.04 9.31 -1.08
CA LEU A 227 5.08 10.73 -0.76
C LEU A 227 5.03 10.98 0.75
N ILE A 228 4.14 10.30 1.47
CA ILE A 228 4.02 10.43 2.92
C ILE A 228 5.33 9.99 3.60
N PHE A 229 5.82 8.78 3.34
CA PHE A 229 7.01 8.29 4.02
C PHE A 229 8.28 9.04 3.60
N ARG A 230 8.47 9.28 2.29
CA ARG A 230 9.71 9.89 1.79
C ARG A 230 9.76 11.40 1.98
N GLN A 231 8.65 12.12 1.81
CA GLN A 231 8.66 13.60 1.84
C GLN A 231 8.20 14.18 3.17
N LEU A 232 7.17 13.59 3.80
CA LEU A 232 6.67 14.07 5.09
C LEU A 232 7.53 13.55 6.25
N PHE A 233 7.84 12.25 6.24
CA PHE A 233 8.62 11.60 7.30
C PHE A 233 10.10 11.42 6.98
N LEU A 234 10.56 11.84 5.80
CA LEU A 234 11.97 11.74 5.36
C LEU A 234 12.56 10.31 5.43
N VAL A 235 11.71 9.29 5.39
CA VAL A 235 12.12 7.88 5.49
C VAL A 235 12.84 7.45 4.22
N GLU A 236 13.95 6.75 4.41
CA GLU A 236 14.68 6.09 3.33
C GLU A 236 13.99 4.80 2.88
N LEU A 237 13.00 4.93 1.99
CA LEU A 237 12.40 3.79 1.31
C LEU A 237 13.43 3.10 0.40
N VAL A 238 13.35 1.77 0.35
CA VAL A 238 14.25 0.94 -0.46
C VAL A 238 14.12 1.31 -1.93
N ARG A 239 15.21 1.84 -2.51
CA ARG A 239 15.26 2.32 -3.90
C ARG A 239 15.20 1.17 -4.91
N GLY A 240 15.90 0.07 -4.63
CA GLY A 240 16.00 -1.09 -5.52
C GLY A 240 16.47 -0.71 -6.92
N ILE A 241 15.72 -1.10 -7.96
CA ILE A 241 16.06 -0.87 -9.37
C ILE A 241 15.82 0.60 -9.77
N ILE A 242 14.86 1.27 -9.15
CA ILE A 242 14.52 2.67 -9.45
C ILE A 242 15.36 3.56 -8.53
N SER A 243 16.58 3.90 -8.96
CA SER A 243 17.53 4.66 -8.15
C SER A 243 17.39 6.18 -8.27
N TRP A 244 16.83 6.68 -9.38
CA TRP A 244 16.87 8.09 -9.74
C TRP A 244 15.81 8.96 -9.11
#